data_AF-A0A1G1N427-F1
#
_entry.id   AF-A0A1G1N427-F1
#
_cell.length_a   1.000
_cell.length_b   1.000
_cell.length_c   1.000
_cell.angle_alpha   90.00
_cell.angle_beta   90.00
_cell.angle_gamma   90.00
#
_symmetry.space_group_name_H-M   'P 1'
#
loop_
_entity.id
_entity.type
_entity.pdbx_description
1 polymer ?
#
loop_
_entity_poly.entity_id
_entity_poly.type
_entity_poly.pdbx_seq_one_letter_code
_entity_poly.pdbx_strand_id
1 'polypeptide(L)'
;MQLFDNKTPWREIIINTVFAFLMGAGILYIQSENPFVFAYLTTEDWWGEFATAVAYVLSAMLILLAMKNEKAVRKPGYGLMAFGFFFIGMEEINWGQRLLRIATPDVISKFNYQSEINLHNTVFLPVMTIFCYVLIVWIFILPVLVSRVKIISYWNDRLNIPRPSWPQVPYFFLAMFIFIFNPLVNHEPGELMLSLAFLNFATGIYFDNQNKMLNIRRPGIISFCVLAILLVTMTGLLVSVGSRKSTYNWRLHFMASKEYPDRGLYKQAEMVFEYMVDNPEFKDQKDIALDYAIFLQGIGSPKVKLMLQKALQEQYRCAQQNSEQPGCYRNAGIVLRMQNDMDRAQEEFQKAIKKDKMRLQKATLAWEKSYILFSLGKTYVEMGGNTALALQYLREARELTSASREKDNIKQWILRAEQSIRKEETL
;
A
#
# COMPACT_ATOMS: atom_id res chain seq x y z
N MET A 1 1.03 -11.32 43.83
CA MET A 1 0.63 -9.90 43.91
C MET A 1 1.86 -9.09 44.26
N GLN A 2 2.57 -8.61 43.24
CA GLN A 2 3.68 -7.64 43.26
C GLN A 2 3.39 -6.62 42.15
N LEU A 3 2.17 -6.09 42.10
CA LEU A 3 1.72 -5.22 40.99
C LEU A 3 2.23 -3.77 41.12
N PHE A 4 2.82 -3.40 42.26
CA PHE A 4 3.39 -2.08 42.51
C PHE A 4 4.64 -2.23 43.39
N ASP A 5 5.72 -2.76 42.81
CA ASP A 5 7.06 -2.53 43.36
C ASP A 5 7.49 -1.09 42.99
N ASN A 6 8.18 -0.44 43.92
CA ASN A 6 8.24 1.02 44.07
C ASN A 6 9.17 1.75 43.08
N LYS A 7 9.30 1.26 41.83
CA LYS A 7 10.05 1.92 40.75
C LYS A 7 9.43 1.69 39.37
N THR A 8 8.14 1.95 39.19
CA THR A 8 7.58 2.08 37.84
C THR A 8 8.39 3.17 37.11
N PRO A 9 8.96 2.90 35.92
CA PRO A 9 9.85 3.82 35.21
C PRO A 9 9.05 4.93 34.52
N TRP A 10 8.31 5.73 35.30
CA TRP A 10 7.40 6.77 34.82
C TRP A 10 8.10 7.79 33.91
N ARG A 11 9.34 8.15 34.26
CA ARG A 11 10.15 9.05 33.44
C ARG A 11 10.37 8.49 32.04
N GLU A 12 10.81 7.25 31.91
CA GLU A 12 11.01 6.60 30.60
C GLU A 12 9.70 6.40 29.83
N ILE A 13 8.60 6.06 30.53
CA ILE A 13 7.28 5.94 29.89
C ILE A 13 6.85 7.27 29.30
N ILE A 14 6.97 8.38 30.05
CA ILE A 14 6.60 9.72 29.58
C ILE A 14 7.47 10.12 28.39
N ILE A 15 8.79 9.95 28.48
CA ILE A 15 9.71 10.28 27.39
C ILE A 15 9.37 9.49 26.11
N ASN A 16 9.17 8.19 26.23
CA ASN A 16 8.84 7.35 25.07
C ASN A 16 7.44 7.62 24.53
N THR A 17 6.50 8.04 25.37
CA THR A 17 5.17 8.49 24.93
C THR A 17 5.26 9.78 24.12
N VAL A 18 6.04 10.76 24.60
CA VAL A 18 6.30 11.99 23.84
C VAL A 18 7.00 11.67 22.52
N PHE A 19 8.00 10.78 22.52
CA PHE A 19 8.69 10.39 21.30
C PHE A 19 7.75 9.68 20.31
N ALA A 20 6.95 8.72 20.77
CA ALA A 20 5.95 8.05 19.95
C ALA A 20 4.93 9.04 19.37
N PHE A 21 4.46 10.01 20.17
CA PHE A 21 3.58 11.06 19.69
C PHE A 21 4.24 11.92 18.60
N LEU A 22 5.49 12.34 18.81
CA LEU A 22 6.25 13.11 17.81
C LEU A 22 6.48 12.32 16.52
N MET A 23 6.71 11.01 16.60
CA MET A 23 6.79 10.14 15.42
C MET A 23 5.45 10.12 14.65
N GLY A 24 4.33 9.89 15.35
CA GLY A 24 3.00 9.93 14.73
C GLY A 24 2.66 11.28 14.10
N ALA A 25 2.95 12.37 14.82
CA ALA A 25 2.77 13.73 14.32
C ALA A 25 3.66 14.03 13.11
N GLY A 26 4.91 13.53 13.11
CA GLY A 26 5.82 13.64 11.97
C GLY A 26 5.30 12.92 10.72
N ILE A 27 4.75 11.72 10.87
CA ILE A 27 4.14 10.98 9.74
C ILE A 27 2.94 11.74 9.19
N LEU A 28 2.06 12.26 10.07
CA LEU A 28 0.92 13.07 9.67
C LEU A 28 1.34 14.35 8.94
N TYR A 29 2.40 15.02 9.43
CA TYR A 29 2.98 16.19 8.79
C TYR A 29 3.54 15.87 7.40
N ILE A 30 4.23 14.73 7.23
CA ILE A 30 4.73 14.31 5.92
C ILE A 30 3.56 14.07 4.96
N GLN A 31 2.48 13.41 5.40
CA GLN A 31 1.29 13.23 4.57
C GLN A 31 0.63 14.57 4.20
N SER A 32 0.55 15.53 5.13
CA SER A 32 -0.15 16.78 4.90
C SER A 32 0.63 17.76 4.02
N GLU A 33 1.94 17.89 4.27
CA GLU A 33 2.80 18.90 3.64
C GLU A 33 3.67 18.35 2.50
N ASN A 34 3.96 17.04 2.48
CA ASN A 34 4.83 16.41 1.47
C ASN A 34 4.25 15.06 0.99
N PRO A 35 3.06 15.05 0.36
CA PRO A 35 2.34 13.83 0.01
C PRO A 35 3.11 12.92 -0.98
N PHE A 36 4.04 13.46 -1.78
CA PHE A 36 4.92 12.68 -2.65
C PHE A 36 6.03 11.96 -1.88
N VAL A 37 6.59 12.58 -0.83
CA VAL A 37 7.51 11.89 0.10
C VAL A 37 6.75 10.83 0.87
N PHE A 38 5.53 11.13 1.31
CA PHE A 38 4.66 10.14 1.94
C PHE A 38 4.42 8.94 1.00
N ALA A 39 4.08 9.19 -0.26
CA ALA A 39 3.93 8.13 -1.26
C ALA A 39 5.22 7.32 -1.42
N TYR A 40 6.37 7.98 -1.53
CA TYR A 40 7.68 7.33 -1.68
C TYR A 40 8.02 6.40 -0.52
N LEU A 41 7.68 6.80 0.70
CA LEU A 41 7.89 6.01 1.92
C LEU A 41 6.88 4.87 2.09
N THR A 42 5.69 4.97 1.49
CA THR A 42 4.57 4.03 1.71
C THR A 42 4.19 3.23 0.47
N THR A 43 5.01 3.26 -0.57
CA THR A 43 4.79 2.44 -1.76
C THR A 43 5.34 1.03 -1.52
N GLU A 44 4.60 0.03 -1.96
CA GLU A 44 5.02 -1.37 -2.06
C GLU A 44 6.33 -1.50 -2.86
N ASP A 45 7.27 -2.32 -2.39
CA ASP A 45 8.65 -2.44 -2.86
C ASP A 45 9.52 -1.18 -2.67
N TRP A 46 9.18 -0.31 -1.70
CA TRP A 46 9.99 0.86 -1.35
C TRP A 46 10.36 0.88 0.13
N TRP A 47 10.72 2.06 0.64
CA TRP A 47 11.37 2.22 1.93
C TRP A 47 10.54 1.69 3.10
N GLY A 48 9.22 1.85 3.09
CA GLY A 48 8.33 1.36 4.14
C GLY A 48 8.40 -0.16 4.30
N GLU A 49 7.91 -0.90 3.30
CA GLU A 49 7.88 -2.36 3.26
C GLU A 49 9.28 -2.96 3.52
N PHE A 50 10.33 -2.48 2.83
CA PHE A 50 11.67 -3.01 3.03
C PHE A 50 12.25 -2.69 4.42
N ALA A 51 11.98 -1.51 4.98
CA ALA A 51 12.39 -1.21 6.35
C ALA A 51 11.63 -2.07 7.37
N THR A 52 10.34 -2.33 7.14
CA THR A 52 9.53 -3.23 7.95
C THR A 52 10.14 -4.63 7.96
N ALA A 53 10.44 -5.18 6.79
CA ALA A 53 11.08 -6.49 6.64
C ALA A 53 12.45 -6.56 7.33
N VAL A 54 13.32 -5.58 7.09
CA VAL A 54 14.65 -5.52 7.69
C VAL A 54 14.56 -5.39 9.21
N ALA A 55 13.67 -4.56 9.74
CA ALA A 55 13.48 -4.40 11.19
C ALA A 55 13.04 -5.72 11.85
N TYR A 56 12.13 -6.47 11.23
CA TYR A 56 11.74 -7.79 11.72
C TYR A 56 12.88 -8.81 11.65
N VAL A 57 13.62 -8.86 10.55
CA VAL A 57 14.78 -9.78 10.41
C VAL A 57 15.87 -9.44 11.42
N LEU A 58 16.19 -8.16 11.62
CA LEU A 58 17.13 -7.72 12.66
C LEU A 58 16.63 -8.08 14.07
N SER A 59 15.32 -7.95 14.33
CA SER A 59 14.70 -8.37 15.59
C SER A 59 14.90 -9.87 15.85
N ALA A 60 14.67 -10.71 14.83
CA ALA A 60 14.91 -12.15 14.91
C ALA A 60 16.39 -12.45 15.20
N MET A 61 17.31 -11.81 14.47
CA MET A 61 18.75 -11.99 14.67
C MET A 61 19.20 -11.59 16.07
N LEU A 62 18.72 -10.46 16.62
CA LEU A 62 19.05 -10.01 17.98
C LEU A 62 18.60 -11.03 19.04
N ILE A 63 17.40 -11.61 18.90
CA ILE A 63 16.93 -12.65 19.82
C ILE A 63 17.79 -13.92 19.70
N LEU A 64 18.11 -14.36 18.48
CA LEU A 64 18.98 -15.53 18.27
C LEU A 64 20.38 -15.32 18.84
N LEU A 65 20.94 -14.12 18.70
CA LEU A 65 22.22 -13.74 19.31
C LEU A 65 22.13 -13.72 20.83
N ALA A 66 21.03 -13.21 21.40
CA ALA A 66 20.79 -13.26 22.85
C ALA A 66 20.73 -14.73 23.33
N MET A 67 20.01 -15.60 22.63
CA MET A 67 19.95 -17.04 22.91
C MET A 67 21.31 -17.71 22.81
N LYS A 68 22.13 -17.36 21.81
CA LYS A 68 23.49 -17.87 21.69
C LYS A 68 24.33 -17.51 22.91
N ASN A 69 24.25 -16.27 23.37
CA ASN A 69 25.11 -15.77 24.43
C ASN A 69 24.63 -16.14 25.84
N GLU A 70 23.31 -16.30 26.04
CA GLU A 70 22.71 -16.30 27.38
C GLU A 70 21.75 -17.46 27.60
N LYS A 71 22.08 -18.34 28.57
CA LYS A 71 21.29 -19.55 28.86
C LYS A 71 19.87 -19.23 29.33
N ALA A 72 19.68 -18.09 30.01
CA ALA A 72 18.37 -17.70 30.56
C ALA A 72 17.30 -17.46 29.48
N VAL A 73 17.71 -17.00 28.30
CA VAL A 73 16.80 -16.73 27.17
C VAL A 73 16.73 -17.89 26.16
N ARG A 74 17.45 -19.00 26.37
CA ARG A 74 17.33 -20.24 25.59
C ARG A 74 16.06 -21.02 25.95
N LYS A 75 14.91 -20.36 25.85
CA LYS A 75 13.59 -20.95 26.12
C LYS A 75 12.75 -20.98 24.84
N PRO A 76 11.81 -21.94 24.71
CA PRO A 76 11.04 -22.10 23.48
C PRO A 76 10.31 -20.83 23.05
N GLY A 77 9.82 -20.00 23.98
CA GLY A 77 9.12 -18.75 23.68
C GLY A 77 9.97 -17.73 22.92
N TYR A 78 11.27 -17.63 23.24
CA TYR A 78 12.20 -16.76 22.50
C TYR A 78 12.47 -17.32 21.10
N GLY A 79 12.64 -18.64 20.97
CA GLY A 79 12.83 -19.29 19.67
C GLY A 79 11.62 -19.12 18.76
N LEU A 80 10.41 -19.31 19.29
CA LEU A 80 9.16 -19.09 18.56
C LEU A 80 9.00 -17.64 18.14
N MET A 81 9.37 -16.68 19.00
CA MET A 81 9.30 -15.26 18.67
C MET A 81 10.31 -14.85 17.60
N ALA A 82 11.55 -15.35 17.68
CA ALA A 82 12.56 -15.13 16.65
C ALA A 82 12.11 -15.71 15.30
N PHE A 83 11.54 -16.92 15.30
CA PHE A 83 10.95 -17.52 14.11
C PHE A 83 9.79 -16.67 13.58
N GLY A 84 8.89 -16.21 14.45
CA GLY A 84 7.77 -15.35 14.08
C GLY A 84 8.21 -14.04 13.43
N PHE A 85 9.21 -13.35 13.99
CA PHE A 85 9.77 -12.14 13.37
C PHE A 85 10.44 -12.44 12.04
N PHE A 86 11.22 -13.51 11.93
CA PHE A 86 11.80 -13.89 10.64
C PHE A 86 10.70 -14.19 9.61
N PHE A 87 9.69 -14.96 10.00
CA PHE A 87 8.56 -15.30 9.13
C PHE A 87 7.83 -14.06 8.64
N ILE A 88 7.45 -13.14 9.54
CA ILE A 88 6.79 -11.88 9.18
C ILE A 88 7.70 -11.07 8.25
N GLY A 89 8.98 -10.88 8.60
CA GLY A 89 9.91 -10.13 7.75
C GLY A 89 10.08 -10.73 6.35
N MET A 90 10.02 -12.05 6.21
CA MET A 90 10.02 -12.69 4.89
C MET A 90 8.69 -12.55 4.15
N GLU A 91 7.55 -12.61 4.86
CA GLU A 91 6.23 -12.38 4.28
C GLU A 91 6.11 -10.98 3.66
N GLU A 92 6.64 -9.95 4.33
CA GLU A 92 6.69 -8.55 3.85
C GLU A 92 7.43 -8.43 2.51
N ILE A 93 8.49 -9.19 2.26
CA ILE A 93 9.20 -9.19 0.97
C ILE A 93 8.79 -10.33 0.05
N ASN A 94 7.63 -10.92 0.33
CA ASN A 94 7.07 -12.04 -0.44
C ASN A 94 8.10 -13.18 -0.64
N TRP A 95 8.81 -13.55 0.42
CA TRP A 95 9.90 -14.54 0.43
C TRP A 95 11.02 -14.29 -0.58
N GLY A 96 11.19 -13.05 -1.04
CA GLY A 96 12.12 -12.70 -2.10
C GLY A 96 11.68 -13.17 -3.49
N GLN A 97 10.42 -13.61 -3.66
CA GLN A 97 9.86 -14.05 -4.94
C GLN A 97 10.13 -13.03 -6.06
N ARG A 98 9.92 -11.75 -5.77
CA ARG A 98 10.10 -10.64 -6.71
C ARG A 98 11.58 -10.41 -7.04
N LEU A 99 12.45 -10.46 -6.02
CA LEU A 99 13.91 -10.35 -6.18
C LEU A 99 14.49 -11.49 -7.01
N LEU A 100 13.96 -12.70 -6.83
CA LEU A 100 14.38 -13.92 -7.54
C LEU A 100 13.61 -14.16 -8.85
N ARG A 101 12.67 -13.28 -9.21
CA ARG A 101 11.81 -13.36 -10.41
C ARG A 101 11.08 -14.70 -10.55
N ILE A 102 10.62 -15.25 -9.43
CA ILE A 102 9.87 -16.51 -9.39
C ILE A 102 8.42 -16.21 -9.80
N ALA A 103 7.87 -16.98 -10.75
CA ALA A 103 6.49 -16.82 -11.19
C ALA A 103 5.50 -17.41 -10.16
N THR A 104 4.35 -16.76 -9.98
CA THR A 104 3.29 -17.25 -9.09
C THR A 104 2.45 -18.34 -9.76
N PRO A 105 2.25 -19.49 -9.12
CA PRO A 105 1.33 -20.51 -9.64
C PRO A 105 -0.12 -20.01 -9.74
N ASP A 106 -0.83 -20.40 -10.80
CA ASP A 106 -2.22 -19.99 -11.06
C ASP A 106 -3.20 -20.30 -9.92
N VAL A 107 -2.95 -21.37 -9.18
CA VAL A 107 -3.77 -21.77 -8.03
C VAL A 107 -3.71 -20.72 -6.92
N ILE A 108 -2.53 -20.15 -6.66
CA ILE A 108 -2.31 -19.16 -5.60
C ILE A 108 -2.79 -17.77 -6.04
N SER A 109 -2.61 -17.45 -7.33
CA SER A 109 -3.05 -16.17 -7.93
C SER A 109 -4.55 -15.87 -7.71
N LYS A 110 -5.38 -16.90 -7.53
CA LYS A 110 -6.82 -16.75 -7.26
C LYS A 110 -7.15 -16.28 -5.84
N PHE A 111 -6.24 -16.48 -4.89
CA PHE A 111 -6.46 -16.23 -3.47
C PHE A 111 -5.60 -15.09 -2.91
N ASN A 112 -4.77 -14.46 -3.75
CA ASN A 112 -3.85 -13.40 -3.37
C ASN A 112 -4.09 -12.15 -4.25
N TYR A 113 -4.31 -10.98 -3.64
CA TYR A 113 -4.65 -9.74 -4.35
C TYR A 113 -3.57 -9.27 -5.33
N GLN A 114 -2.32 -9.60 -5.04
CA GLN A 114 -1.16 -9.18 -5.82
C GLN A 114 -0.63 -10.32 -6.70
N SER A 115 -1.32 -11.47 -6.73
CA SER A 115 -0.85 -12.69 -7.39
C SER A 115 0.53 -13.10 -6.89
N GLU A 116 0.67 -13.28 -5.57
CA GLU A 116 1.93 -13.60 -4.88
C GLU A 116 1.87 -14.87 -4.03
N ILE A 117 3.02 -15.43 -3.65
CA ILE A 117 3.09 -16.64 -2.81
C ILE A 117 2.91 -16.39 -1.31
N ASN A 118 3.00 -15.13 -0.87
CA ASN A 118 2.82 -14.77 0.54
C ASN A 118 1.38 -14.97 1.03
N LEU A 119 1.27 -15.11 2.35
CA LEU A 119 0.01 -15.10 3.09
C LEU A 119 -0.44 -13.67 3.40
N HIS A 120 0.50 -12.72 3.50
CA HIS A 120 0.21 -11.31 3.80
C HIS A 120 -0.81 -10.69 2.81
N ASN A 121 -0.75 -11.04 1.51
CA ASN A 121 -1.66 -10.48 0.50
C ASN A 121 -2.91 -11.34 0.21
N THR A 122 -3.29 -12.23 1.14
CA THR A 122 -4.45 -13.12 0.95
C THR A 122 -5.80 -12.40 1.03
N VAL A 123 -6.74 -12.81 0.17
CA VAL A 123 -8.03 -12.13 -0.01
C VAL A 123 -9.00 -12.33 1.16
N PHE A 124 -8.86 -13.43 1.89
CA PHE A 124 -9.86 -13.96 2.81
C PHE A 124 -9.46 -13.87 4.30
N LEU A 125 -8.23 -13.50 4.61
CA LEU A 125 -7.74 -13.39 5.99
C LEU A 125 -7.34 -11.94 6.29
N PRO A 126 -7.98 -11.29 7.28
CA PRO A 126 -7.55 -9.97 7.73
C PRO A 126 -6.33 -10.11 8.65
N VAL A 127 -5.19 -10.54 8.10
CA VAL A 127 -3.98 -10.93 8.83
C VAL A 127 -3.56 -9.86 9.83
N MET A 128 -3.50 -8.59 9.42
CA MET A 128 -3.10 -7.52 10.34
C MET A 128 -4.11 -7.21 11.44
N THR A 129 -5.40 -7.37 11.17
CA THR A 129 -6.42 -7.21 12.22
C THR A 129 -6.28 -8.30 13.27
N ILE A 130 -6.08 -9.55 12.83
CA ILE A 130 -5.81 -10.69 13.72
C ILE A 130 -4.52 -10.41 14.52
N PHE A 131 -3.48 -9.92 13.86
CA PHE A 131 -2.21 -9.62 14.51
C PHE A 131 -2.36 -8.53 15.59
N CYS A 132 -3.12 -7.48 15.34
CA CYS A 132 -3.44 -6.46 16.35
C CYS A 132 -4.15 -7.05 17.58
N TYR A 133 -5.12 -7.95 17.39
CA TYR A 133 -5.76 -8.63 18.52
C TYR A 133 -4.79 -9.52 19.30
N VAL A 134 -3.90 -10.23 18.62
CA VAL A 134 -2.84 -11.01 19.25
C VAL A 134 -1.93 -10.12 20.09
N LEU A 135 -1.57 -8.92 19.61
CA LEU A 135 -0.77 -7.95 20.38
C LEU A 135 -1.50 -7.45 21.63
N ILE A 136 -2.79 -7.11 21.53
CA ILE A 136 -3.60 -6.70 22.68
C ILE A 136 -3.63 -7.81 23.73
N VAL A 137 -3.83 -9.06 23.27
CA VAL A 137 -3.81 -10.22 24.16
C VAL A 137 -2.44 -10.38 24.80
N TRP A 138 -1.35 -10.31 24.03
CA TRP A 138 0.01 -10.50 24.51
C TRP A 138 0.45 -9.42 25.51
N ILE A 139 0.16 -8.14 25.24
CA ILE A 139 0.62 -7.00 26.05
C ILE A 139 -0.25 -6.80 27.29
N PHE A 140 -1.59 -6.85 27.17
CA PHE A 140 -2.48 -6.44 28.25
C PHE A 140 -3.19 -7.61 28.94
N ILE A 141 -3.69 -8.59 28.18
CA ILE A 141 -4.55 -9.65 28.73
C ILE A 141 -3.72 -10.78 29.33
N LEU A 142 -2.68 -11.24 28.64
CA LEU A 142 -1.83 -12.34 29.05
C LEU A 142 -1.17 -12.11 30.43
N PRO A 143 -0.64 -10.92 30.78
CA PRO A 143 -0.13 -10.67 32.13
C PRO A 143 -1.20 -10.85 33.23
N VAL A 144 -2.43 -10.40 32.97
CA VAL A 144 -3.55 -10.58 33.89
C VAL A 144 -3.91 -12.07 34.01
N LEU A 145 -4.04 -12.77 32.88
CA LEU A 145 -4.37 -14.20 32.86
C LEU A 145 -3.32 -15.06 33.56
N VAL A 146 -2.03 -14.79 33.35
CA VAL A 146 -0.95 -15.51 34.05
C VAL A 146 -1.04 -15.31 35.56
N SER A 147 -1.46 -14.14 36.03
CA SER A 147 -1.63 -13.88 37.47
C SER A 147 -2.87 -14.55 38.09
N ARG A 148 -3.86 -14.94 37.28
CA ARG A 148 -5.17 -15.44 37.75
C ARG A 148 -5.42 -16.91 37.43
N VAL A 149 -4.79 -17.46 36.40
CA VAL A 149 -5.12 -18.77 35.83
C VAL A 149 -3.89 -19.69 35.86
N LYS A 150 -3.93 -20.72 36.72
CA LYS A 150 -2.78 -21.62 37.00
C LYS A 150 -2.27 -22.34 35.75
N ILE A 151 -3.17 -22.84 34.89
CA ILE A 151 -2.77 -23.55 33.66
C ILE A 151 -2.02 -22.62 32.69
N ILE A 152 -2.45 -21.36 32.58
CA ILE A 152 -1.79 -20.35 31.75
C ILE A 152 -0.43 -19.97 32.34
N SER A 153 -0.34 -19.80 33.67
CA SER A 153 0.95 -19.59 34.36
C SER A 153 1.93 -20.74 34.10
N TYR A 154 1.49 -21.99 34.25
CA TYR A 154 2.33 -23.16 34.02
C TYR A 154 2.96 -23.17 32.61
N TRP A 155 2.14 -22.94 31.58
CA TRP A 155 2.63 -22.88 30.20
C TRP A 155 3.48 -21.65 29.94
N ASN A 156 3.12 -20.49 30.51
CA ASN A 156 3.93 -19.28 30.43
C ASN A 156 5.33 -19.49 31.02
N ASP A 157 5.45 -20.16 32.16
CA ASP A 157 6.74 -20.40 32.82
C ASP A 157 7.60 -21.41 32.05
N ARG A 158 6.96 -22.41 31.42
CA ARG A 158 7.64 -23.39 30.58
C ARG A 158 8.14 -22.80 29.27
N LEU A 159 7.32 -22.00 28.60
CA LEU A 159 7.68 -21.34 27.35
C LEU A 159 8.58 -20.12 27.59
N ASN A 160 8.45 -19.47 28.75
CA ASN A 160 9.04 -18.18 29.10
C ASN A 160 8.79 -17.13 28.00
N ILE A 161 7.50 -16.87 27.72
CA ILE A 161 7.08 -15.93 26.69
C ILE A 161 7.62 -14.54 27.06
N PRO A 162 8.50 -13.94 26.24
CA PRO A 162 9.08 -12.64 26.57
C PRO A 162 8.01 -11.56 26.44
N ARG A 163 8.13 -10.48 27.24
CA ARG A 163 7.15 -9.40 27.34
C ARG A 163 7.82 -8.05 27.25
N PRO A 164 7.20 -7.06 26.58
CA PRO A 164 7.76 -5.73 26.52
C PRO A 164 7.75 -5.10 27.91
N SER A 165 8.78 -4.30 28.19
CA SER A 165 8.80 -3.46 29.38
C SER A 165 7.80 -2.31 29.22
N TRP A 166 7.28 -1.79 30.32
CA TRP A 166 6.32 -0.67 30.30
C TRP A 166 6.79 0.55 29.48
N PRO A 167 8.08 0.96 29.52
CA PRO A 167 8.58 2.03 28.65
C PRO A 167 8.46 1.75 27.15
N GLN A 168 8.35 0.51 26.71
CA GLN A 168 8.28 0.15 25.28
C GLN A 168 6.84 0.15 24.75
N VAL A 169 5.85 -0.01 25.64
CA VAL A 169 4.43 -0.07 25.30
C VAL A 169 3.93 1.13 24.48
N PRO A 170 4.39 2.40 24.69
CA PRO A 170 3.96 3.53 23.88
C PRO A 170 4.19 3.35 22.37
N TYR A 171 5.26 2.67 21.95
CA TYR A 171 5.54 2.42 20.53
C TYR A 171 4.56 1.41 19.90
N PHE A 172 4.25 0.34 20.63
CA PHE A 172 3.20 -0.60 20.22
C PHE A 172 1.83 0.09 20.17
N PHE A 173 1.54 0.97 21.13
CA PHE A 173 0.29 1.73 21.15
C PHE A 173 0.16 2.66 19.94
N LEU A 174 1.23 3.38 19.56
CA LEU A 174 1.24 4.20 18.35
C LEU A 174 0.93 3.36 17.10
N ALA A 175 1.60 2.23 16.93
CA ALA A 175 1.39 1.35 15.78
C ALA A 175 -0.06 0.84 15.71
N MET A 176 -0.60 0.36 16.85
CA MET A 176 -2.00 -0.08 16.93
C MET A 176 -2.98 1.07 16.70
N PHE A 177 -2.68 2.28 17.19
CA PHE A 177 -3.52 3.46 16.97
C PHE A 177 -3.61 3.80 15.48
N ILE A 178 -2.47 3.83 14.77
CA ILE A 178 -2.45 4.06 13.32
C ILE A 178 -3.28 3.01 12.58
N PHE A 179 -3.14 1.73 12.94
CA PHE A 179 -3.85 0.65 12.28
C PHE A 179 -5.38 0.69 12.55
N ILE A 180 -5.78 0.85 13.81
CA ILE A 180 -7.19 0.76 14.23
C ILE A 180 -7.97 2.00 13.81
N PHE A 181 -7.41 3.19 14.02
CA PHE A 181 -8.10 4.46 13.73
C PHE A 181 -7.86 4.96 12.31
N ASN A 182 -6.89 4.38 11.59
CA ASN A 182 -6.59 4.66 10.19
C ASN A 182 -6.51 6.17 9.86
N PRO A 183 -5.72 6.99 10.60
CA PRO A 183 -5.63 8.42 10.36
C PRO A 183 -4.88 8.77 9.06
N LEU A 184 -4.23 7.78 8.43
CA LEU A 184 -3.38 7.93 7.26
C LEU A 184 -4.03 7.30 6.03
N VAL A 185 -3.71 7.77 4.81
CA VAL A 185 -4.24 7.17 3.57
C VAL A 185 -3.69 5.76 3.30
N ASN A 186 -2.57 5.39 3.92
CA ASN A 186 -1.95 4.07 3.86
C ASN A 186 -1.74 3.46 5.26
N HIS A 187 -1.81 2.13 5.36
CA HIS A 187 -1.56 1.35 6.56
C HIS A 187 -0.08 1.03 6.80
N GLU A 188 0.74 1.05 5.74
CA GLU A 188 2.20 0.85 5.74
C GLU A 188 2.96 1.54 6.89
N PRO A 189 2.71 2.82 7.24
CA PRO A 189 3.37 3.45 8.38
C PRO A 189 3.10 2.74 9.72
N GLY A 190 1.91 2.17 9.90
CA GLY A 190 1.56 1.41 11.11
C GLY A 190 2.39 0.14 11.25
N GLU A 191 2.61 -0.58 10.16
CA GLU A 191 3.44 -1.80 10.10
C GLU A 191 4.91 -1.49 10.34
N LEU A 192 5.41 -0.40 9.74
CA LEU A 192 6.75 0.10 10.03
C LEU A 192 6.91 0.48 11.50
N MET A 193 5.95 1.21 12.09
CA MET A 193 6.01 1.55 13.52
C MET A 193 6.00 0.30 14.40
N LEU A 194 5.24 -0.72 14.01
CA LEU A 194 5.18 -1.99 14.73
C LEU A 194 6.50 -2.76 14.67
N SER A 195 7.11 -2.87 13.49
CA SER A 195 8.41 -3.53 13.31
C SER A 195 9.52 -2.80 14.08
N LEU A 196 9.50 -1.47 14.12
CA LEU A 196 10.43 -0.66 14.93
C LEU A 196 10.19 -0.85 16.45
N ALA A 197 8.94 -0.97 16.89
CA ALA A 197 8.62 -1.30 18.28
C ALA A 197 9.19 -2.68 18.66
N PHE A 198 9.08 -3.67 17.75
CA PHE A 198 9.67 -4.98 17.92
C PHE A 198 11.20 -4.99 17.87
N LEU A 199 11.81 -4.16 17.02
CA LEU A 199 13.27 -3.98 16.99
C LEU A 199 13.77 -3.37 18.29
N ASN A 200 13.08 -2.36 18.83
CA ASN A 200 13.37 -1.80 20.15
C ASN A 200 13.24 -2.86 21.25
N PHE A 201 12.20 -3.69 21.18
CA PHE A 201 11.98 -4.79 22.10
C PHE A 201 13.09 -5.85 22.06
N ALA A 202 13.47 -6.33 20.87
CA ALA A 202 14.54 -7.30 20.68
C ALA A 202 15.91 -6.74 21.10
N THR A 203 16.14 -5.44 20.87
CA THR A 203 17.31 -4.71 21.37
C THR A 203 17.39 -4.77 22.89
N GLY A 204 16.27 -4.51 23.58
CA GLY A 204 16.19 -4.65 25.04
C GLY A 204 16.57 -6.06 25.51
N ILE A 205 16.04 -7.10 24.87
CA ILE A 205 16.38 -8.50 25.19
C ILE A 205 17.88 -8.76 25.02
N TYR A 206 18.49 -8.32 23.91
CA TYR A 206 19.90 -8.58 23.66
C TYR A 206 20.80 -7.86 24.67
N PHE A 207 20.58 -6.56 24.88
CA PHE A 207 21.48 -5.75 25.70
C PHE A 207 21.25 -5.87 27.20
N ASP A 208 20.02 -6.07 27.68
CA ASP A 208 19.79 -6.27 29.13
C ASP A 208 20.42 -7.56 29.64
N ASN A 209 20.59 -8.57 28.78
CA ASN A 209 21.32 -9.78 29.16
C ASN A 209 22.84 -9.58 29.09
N GLN A 210 23.37 -8.95 28.04
CA GLN A 210 24.81 -8.62 27.95
C GLN A 210 25.30 -7.72 29.09
N ASN A 211 24.48 -6.76 29.52
CA ASN A 211 24.79 -5.84 30.62
C ASN A 211 24.87 -6.53 31.99
N LYS A 212 24.17 -7.66 32.18
CA LYS A 212 24.32 -8.49 33.38
C LYS A 212 25.68 -9.20 33.43
N MET A 213 26.29 -9.51 32.28
CA MET A 213 27.63 -10.10 32.21
C MET A 213 28.77 -9.07 32.26
N LEU A 214 28.59 -7.90 31.65
CA LEU A 214 29.67 -6.91 31.45
C LEU A 214 29.65 -5.72 32.42
N ASN A 215 28.63 -5.62 33.29
CA ASN A 215 28.46 -4.51 34.23
C ASN A 215 28.42 -3.11 33.57
N ILE A 216 27.96 -3.05 32.31
CA ILE A 216 27.78 -1.82 31.53
C ILE A 216 26.32 -1.37 31.64
N ARG A 217 26.07 -0.06 31.81
CA ARG A 217 24.71 0.51 31.92
C ARG A 217 24.09 0.71 30.53
N ARG A 218 23.06 -0.08 30.22
CA ARG A 218 22.11 0.05 29.07
C ARG A 218 22.80 -0.01 27.68
N PRO A 219 22.08 -0.38 26.61
CA PRO A 219 22.59 -0.14 25.26
C PRO A 219 22.92 1.35 25.11
N GLY A 220 24.19 1.66 24.89
CA GLY A 220 24.63 3.02 24.65
C GLY A 220 24.08 3.57 23.33
N ILE A 221 24.10 4.89 23.16
CA ILE A 221 23.75 5.60 21.92
C ILE A 221 24.41 4.95 20.68
N ILE A 222 25.63 4.43 20.84
CA ILE A 222 26.38 3.74 19.79
C ILE A 222 25.63 2.53 19.24
N SER A 223 25.06 1.66 20.09
CA SER A 223 24.31 0.48 19.64
C SER A 223 23.05 0.85 18.87
N PHE A 224 22.36 1.91 19.31
CA PHE A 224 21.22 2.47 18.59
C PHE A 224 21.63 3.02 17.22
N CYS A 225 22.72 3.79 17.16
CA CYS A 225 23.26 4.30 15.89
C CYS A 225 23.66 3.17 14.95
N VAL A 226 24.31 2.11 15.43
CA VAL A 226 24.68 0.94 14.62
C VAL A 226 23.45 0.25 14.05
N LEU A 227 22.42 0.01 14.88
CA LEU A 227 21.17 -0.60 14.41
C LEU A 227 20.43 0.30 13.40
N ALA A 228 20.41 1.62 13.62
CA ALA A 228 19.83 2.57 12.68
C ALA A 228 20.58 2.59 11.34
N ILE A 229 21.92 2.59 11.38
CA ILE A 229 22.75 2.50 10.18
C ILE A 229 22.48 1.18 9.45
N LEU A 230 22.49 0.05 10.15
CA LEU A 230 22.19 -1.25 9.55
C LEU A 230 20.80 -1.29 8.90
N LEU A 231 19.78 -0.80 9.60
CA LEU A 231 18.42 -0.70 9.09
C LEU A 231 18.39 0.13 7.79
N VAL A 232 18.95 1.34 7.82
CA VAL A 232 18.94 2.26 6.67
C VAL A 232 19.76 1.70 5.50
N THR A 233 20.95 1.15 5.76
CA THR A 233 21.83 0.61 4.71
C THR A 233 21.21 -0.62 4.06
N MET A 234 20.70 -1.59 4.84
CA MET A 234 20.05 -2.78 4.29
C MET A 234 18.77 -2.42 3.53
N THR A 235 17.97 -1.50 4.06
CA THR A 235 16.77 -1.00 3.36
C THR A 235 17.15 -0.34 2.04
N GLY A 236 18.14 0.56 2.04
CA GLY A 236 18.61 1.23 0.83
C GLY A 236 19.13 0.26 -0.23
N LEU A 237 19.84 -0.80 0.18
CA LEU A 237 20.27 -1.87 -0.71
C LEU A 237 19.07 -2.60 -1.34
N LEU A 238 18.06 -2.98 -0.55
CA LEU A 238 16.84 -3.60 -1.07
C LEU A 238 16.08 -2.67 -2.01
N VAL A 239 15.91 -1.38 -1.67
CA VAL A 239 15.28 -0.38 -2.56
C VAL A 239 16.05 -0.30 -3.88
N SER A 240 17.39 -0.26 -3.85
CA SER A 240 18.21 -0.14 -5.07
C SER A 240 18.08 -1.31 -6.04
N VAL A 241 17.72 -2.50 -5.55
CA VAL A 241 17.65 -3.73 -6.36
C VAL A 241 16.20 -4.13 -6.65
N GLY A 242 15.30 -3.88 -5.71
CA GLY A 242 13.92 -4.37 -5.71
C GLY A 242 12.87 -3.33 -6.11
N SER A 243 13.16 -2.03 -6.02
CA SER A 243 12.13 -1.01 -6.26
C SER A 243 11.68 -0.94 -7.71
N ARG A 244 10.36 -0.82 -7.90
CA ARG A 244 9.73 -0.72 -9.21
C ARG A 244 9.11 0.65 -9.40
N LYS A 245 9.63 1.43 -10.36
CA LYS A 245 9.11 2.76 -10.70
C LYS A 245 7.61 2.73 -11.05
N SER A 246 7.16 1.68 -11.75
CA SER A 246 5.74 1.52 -12.11
C SER A 246 4.81 1.46 -10.89
N THR A 247 5.28 0.93 -9.76
CA THR A 247 4.48 0.82 -8.53
C THR A 247 4.35 2.18 -7.85
N TYR A 248 5.43 2.95 -7.78
CA TYR A 248 5.41 4.33 -7.26
C TYR A 248 4.54 5.25 -8.10
N ASN A 249 4.68 5.14 -9.41
CA ASN A 249 3.86 5.81 -10.41
C ASN A 249 2.36 5.56 -10.18
N TRP A 250 1.98 4.29 -10.07
CA TRP A 250 0.60 3.91 -9.78
C TRP A 250 0.13 4.42 -8.42
N ARG A 251 0.99 4.39 -7.39
CA ARG A 251 0.66 4.87 -6.04
C ARG A 251 0.33 6.35 -6.02
N LEU A 252 1.16 7.19 -6.64
CA LEU A 252 0.91 8.63 -6.76
C LEU A 252 -0.44 8.90 -7.44
N HIS A 253 -0.68 8.23 -8.56
CA HIS A 253 -1.92 8.35 -9.32
C HIS A 253 -3.14 7.94 -8.48
N PHE A 254 -3.07 6.79 -7.82
CA PHE A 254 -4.17 6.27 -6.99
C PHE A 254 -4.46 7.16 -5.78
N MET A 255 -3.41 7.68 -5.13
CA MET A 255 -3.55 8.63 -4.02
C MET A 255 -4.24 9.91 -4.47
N ALA A 256 -3.81 10.49 -5.60
CA ALA A 256 -4.34 11.75 -6.11
C ALA A 256 -5.78 11.62 -6.64
N SER A 257 -6.05 10.55 -7.39
CA SER A 257 -7.35 10.36 -8.06
C SER A 257 -8.43 9.80 -7.16
N LYS A 258 -8.08 9.11 -6.07
CA LYS A 258 -9.04 8.38 -5.25
C LYS A 258 -8.84 8.53 -3.74
N GLU A 259 -7.72 8.08 -3.16
CA GLU A 259 -7.60 8.00 -1.70
C GLU A 259 -7.68 9.36 -0.99
N TYR A 260 -7.03 10.39 -1.56
CA TYR A 260 -7.12 11.74 -1.01
C TYR A 260 -8.51 12.37 -1.19
N PRO A 261 -9.12 12.36 -2.40
CA PRO A 261 -10.50 12.83 -2.58
C PRO A 261 -11.53 12.15 -1.68
N ASP A 262 -11.45 10.82 -1.50
CA ASP A 262 -12.37 10.04 -0.67
C ASP A 262 -12.31 10.47 0.82
N ARG A 263 -11.19 11.06 1.25
CA ARG A 263 -10.99 11.62 2.61
C ARG A 263 -11.14 13.13 2.69
N GLY A 264 -11.55 13.80 1.61
CA GLY A 264 -11.66 15.27 1.56
C GLY A 264 -10.31 16.00 1.53
N LEU A 265 -9.21 15.30 1.25
CA LEU A 265 -7.85 15.84 1.21
C LEU A 265 -7.53 16.42 -0.18
N TYR A 266 -8.38 17.31 -0.68
CA TYR A 266 -8.30 17.84 -2.05
C TYR A 266 -7.01 18.63 -2.31
N LYS A 267 -6.48 19.34 -1.31
CA LYS A 267 -5.21 20.05 -1.43
C LYS A 267 -4.06 19.08 -1.71
N GLN A 268 -3.99 17.98 -0.97
CA GLN A 268 -2.95 16.96 -1.13
C GLN A 268 -3.08 16.24 -2.48
N ALA A 269 -4.31 15.95 -2.91
CA ALA A 269 -4.57 15.41 -4.24
C ALA A 269 -4.05 16.34 -5.35
N GLU A 270 -4.34 17.64 -5.25
CA GLU A 270 -3.85 18.65 -6.19
C GLU A 270 -2.31 18.71 -6.20
N MET A 271 -1.67 18.73 -5.03
CA MET A 271 -0.20 18.73 -4.93
C MET A 271 0.45 17.52 -5.62
N VAL A 272 -0.15 16.33 -5.50
CA VAL A 272 0.37 15.13 -6.16
C VAL A 272 0.15 15.18 -7.67
N PHE A 273 -0.99 15.67 -8.14
CA PHE A 273 -1.21 15.87 -9.57
C PHE A 273 -0.25 16.90 -10.18
N GLU A 274 -0.05 18.05 -9.52
CA GLU A 274 0.91 19.07 -9.97
C GLU A 274 2.33 18.50 -10.02
N TYR A 275 2.75 17.77 -8.97
CA TYR A 275 4.03 17.07 -8.97
C TYR A 275 4.16 16.11 -10.16
N MET A 276 3.14 15.29 -10.45
CA MET A 276 3.20 14.36 -11.57
C MET A 276 3.25 15.05 -12.94
N VAL A 277 2.52 16.16 -13.12
CA VAL A 277 2.49 16.92 -14.38
C VAL A 277 3.80 17.67 -14.63
N ASP A 278 4.40 18.23 -13.59
CA ASP A 278 5.60 19.06 -13.71
C ASP A 278 6.89 18.23 -13.88
N ASN A 279 6.87 16.95 -13.49
CA ASN A 279 8.04 16.09 -13.54
C ASN A 279 8.09 15.24 -14.83
N PRO A 280 9.14 15.39 -15.67
CA PRO A 280 9.24 14.67 -16.95
C PRO A 280 9.24 13.14 -16.84
N GLU A 281 9.63 12.59 -15.69
CA GLU A 281 9.69 11.14 -15.46
C GLU A 281 8.33 10.45 -15.51
N PHE A 282 7.23 11.20 -15.35
CA PHE A 282 5.87 10.68 -15.42
C PHE A 282 5.19 10.94 -16.77
N LYS A 283 5.89 11.58 -17.74
CA LYS A 283 5.31 11.88 -19.07
C LYS A 283 4.86 10.64 -19.86
N ASP A 284 5.49 9.50 -19.61
CA ASP A 284 5.12 8.24 -20.25
C ASP A 284 3.89 7.58 -19.61
N GLN A 285 3.46 8.05 -18.43
CA GLN A 285 2.18 7.64 -17.89
C GLN A 285 1.07 8.28 -18.71
N LYS A 286 0.13 7.44 -19.16
CA LYS A 286 -0.98 7.90 -19.96
C LYS A 286 -1.94 8.70 -19.10
N ASP A 287 -2.40 9.82 -19.66
CA ASP A 287 -3.62 10.52 -19.26
C ASP A 287 -3.57 11.28 -17.92
N ILE A 288 -2.39 11.53 -17.33
CA ILE A 288 -2.26 12.33 -16.08
C ILE A 288 -2.96 13.69 -16.20
N ALA A 289 -2.75 14.42 -17.29
CA ALA A 289 -3.36 15.75 -17.46
C ALA A 289 -4.89 15.68 -17.56
N LEU A 290 -5.43 14.60 -18.16
CA LEU A 290 -6.87 14.36 -18.23
C LEU A 290 -7.41 14.01 -16.84
N ASP A 291 -6.79 13.09 -16.12
CA ASP A 291 -7.22 12.71 -14.78
C ASP A 291 -7.15 13.88 -13.79
N TYR A 292 -6.12 14.71 -13.92
CA TYR A 292 -6.02 15.95 -13.15
C TYR A 292 -7.15 16.92 -13.51
N ALA A 293 -7.48 17.07 -14.80
CA ALA A 293 -8.61 17.91 -15.22
C ALA A 293 -9.96 17.38 -14.70
N ILE A 294 -10.17 16.06 -14.70
CA ILE A 294 -11.37 15.42 -14.12
C ILE A 294 -11.47 15.72 -12.63
N PHE A 295 -10.36 15.56 -11.90
CA PHE A 295 -10.28 15.91 -10.48
C PHE A 295 -10.62 17.40 -10.24
N LEU A 296 -9.99 18.32 -10.99
CA LEU A 296 -10.23 19.76 -10.87
C LEU A 296 -11.67 20.14 -11.18
N GLN A 297 -12.30 19.48 -12.16
CA GLN A 297 -13.72 19.68 -12.46
C GLN A 297 -14.59 19.25 -11.27
N GLY A 298 -14.29 18.10 -10.67
CA GLY A 298 -15.03 17.56 -9.52
C GLY A 298 -15.01 18.48 -8.29
N ILE A 299 -13.91 19.22 -8.07
CA ILE A 299 -13.80 20.19 -6.97
C ILE A 299 -14.18 21.63 -7.37
N GLY A 300 -14.60 21.87 -8.62
CA GLY A 300 -14.96 23.19 -9.12
C GLY A 300 -13.79 24.17 -9.25
N SER A 301 -12.56 23.69 -9.43
CA SER A 301 -11.38 24.54 -9.53
C SER A 301 -11.29 25.27 -10.87
N PRO A 302 -10.99 26.58 -10.90
CA PRO A 302 -10.84 27.34 -12.14
C PRO A 302 -9.66 26.88 -13.01
N LYS A 303 -8.69 26.15 -12.42
CA LYS A 303 -7.56 25.55 -13.16
C LYS A 303 -8.00 24.50 -14.18
N VAL A 304 -9.24 23.98 -14.07
CA VAL A 304 -9.78 22.95 -14.97
C VAL A 304 -9.64 23.33 -16.44
N LYS A 305 -9.90 24.59 -16.81
CA LYS A 305 -9.84 25.04 -18.21
C LYS A 305 -8.43 24.91 -18.79
N LEU A 306 -7.43 25.32 -18.02
CA LEU A 306 -6.02 25.21 -18.42
C LEU A 306 -5.60 23.74 -18.55
N MET A 307 -6.00 22.89 -17.59
CA MET A 307 -5.65 21.48 -17.62
C MET A 307 -6.34 20.72 -18.76
N LEU A 308 -7.59 21.02 -19.08
CA LEU A 308 -8.28 20.47 -20.26
C LEU A 308 -7.55 20.85 -21.56
N GLN A 309 -7.02 22.07 -21.68
CA GLN A 309 -6.22 22.46 -22.86
C GLN A 309 -4.93 21.65 -22.97
N LYS A 310 -4.19 21.49 -21.86
CA LYS A 310 -2.99 20.64 -21.83
C LYS A 310 -3.31 19.20 -22.19
N ALA A 311 -4.36 18.64 -21.58
CA ALA A 311 -4.82 17.27 -21.86
C ALA A 311 -5.17 17.10 -23.35
N LEU A 312 -5.93 18.02 -23.95
CA LEU A 312 -6.29 17.94 -25.36
C LEU A 312 -5.05 17.95 -26.27
N GLN A 313 -4.08 18.81 -25.97
CA GLN A 313 -2.83 18.88 -26.73
C GLN A 313 -2.03 17.57 -26.64
N GLU A 314 -1.97 16.96 -25.46
CA GLU A 314 -1.33 15.66 -25.26
C GLU A 314 -2.03 14.56 -26.06
N GLN A 315 -3.36 14.52 -26.06
CA GLN A 315 -4.12 13.52 -26.81
C GLN A 315 -3.94 13.67 -28.32
N TYR A 316 -3.86 14.89 -28.85
CA TYR A 316 -3.54 15.10 -30.26
C TYR A 316 -2.10 14.72 -30.62
N ARG A 317 -1.13 14.97 -29.73
CA ARG A 317 0.25 14.47 -29.92
C ARG A 317 0.29 12.93 -29.91
N CYS A 318 -0.43 12.31 -28.98
CA CYS A 318 -0.61 10.86 -28.91
C CYS A 318 -1.19 10.30 -30.22
N ALA A 319 -2.24 10.94 -30.76
CA ALA A 319 -2.87 10.54 -32.01
C ALA A 319 -1.95 10.71 -33.24
N GLN A 320 -1.06 11.71 -33.24
CA GLN A 320 -0.05 11.87 -34.30
C GLN A 320 1.01 10.77 -34.26
N GLN A 321 1.50 10.43 -33.07
CA GLN A 321 2.54 9.40 -32.89
C GLN A 321 1.99 7.98 -33.07
N ASN A 322 0.75 7.74 -32.66
CA ASN A 322 0.11 6.43 -32.62
C ASN A 322 -1.29 6.48 -33.26
N SER A 323 -1.36 6.83 -34.55
CA SER A 323 -2.65 7.05 -35.26
C SER A 323 -3.58 5.83 -35.32
N GLU A 324 -3.08 4.63 -35.02
CA GLU A 324 -3.89 3.40 -34.95
C GLU A 324 -4.51 3.16 -33.56
N GLN A 325 -4.02 3.84 -32.52
CA GLN A 325 -4.50 3.63 -31.15
C GLN A 325 -5.80 4.42 -30.91
N PRO A 326 -6.92 3.75 -30.53
CA PRO A 326 -8.21 4.40 -30.30
C PRO A 326 -8.20 5.29 -29.04
N GLY A 327 -7.30 5.02 -28.09
CA GLY A 327 -7.30 5.63 -26.76
C GLY A 327 -7.12 7.14 -26.81
N CYS A 328 -6.19 7.63 -27.66
CA CYS A 328 -5.93 9.06 -27.79
C CYS A 328 -7.20 9.81 -28.25
N TYR A 329 -7.91 9.26 -29.24
CA TYR A 329 -9.14 9.85 -29.77
C TYR A 329 -10.29 9.80 -28.75
N ARG A 330 -10.47 8.69 -28.03
CA ARG A 330 -11.47 8.59 -26.95
C ARG A 330 -11.21 9.66 -25.89
N ASN A 331 -9.97 9.79 -25.43
CA ASN A 331 -9.61 10.73 -24.38
C ASN A 331 -9.73 12.18 -24.86
N ALA A 332 -9.40 12.48 -26.12
CA ALA A 332 -9.69 13.79 -26.74
C ALA A 332 -11.20 14.10 -26.74
N GLY A 333 -12.05 13.12 -27.07
CA GLY A 333 -13.51 13.24 -26.99
C GLY A 333 -14.01 13.55 -25.58
N ILE A 334 -13.45 12.88 -24.55
CA ILE A 334 -13.76 13.16 -23.13
C ILE A 334 -13.42 14.62 -22.80
N VAL A 335 -12.22 15.08 -23.15
CA VAL A 335 -11.76 16.45 -22.90
C VAL A 335 -12.69 17.47 -23.57
N LEU A 336 -13.03 17.27 -24.84
CA LEU A 336 -13.90 18.18 -25.60
C LEU A 336 -15.31 18.25 -25.01
N ARG A 337 -15.85 17.10 -24.59
CA ARG A 337 -17.14 17.04 -23.88
C ARG A 337 -17.09 17.82 -22.57
N MET A 338 -16.02 17.69 -21.79
CA MET A 338 -15.82 18.48 -20.57
C MET A 338 -15.68 19.99 -20.85
N GLN A 339 -15.24 20.37 -22.05
CA GLN A 339 -15.22 21.75 -22.54
C GLN A 339 -16.56 22.21 -23.15
N ASN A 340 -17.59 21.36 -23.15
CA ASN A 340 -18.89 21.59 -23.78
C ASN A 340 -18.86 21.74 -25.32
N ASP A 341 -17.83 21.19 -25.98
CA ASP A 341 -17.66 21.14 -27.44
C ASP A 341 -18.16 19.79 -27.96
N MET A 342 -19.48 19.62 -27.98
CA MET A 342 -20.14 18.33 -28.23
C MET A 342 -19.92 17.81 -29.66
N ASP A 343 -19.86 18.70 -30.65
CA ASP A 343 -19.69 18.33 -32.05
C ASP A 343 -18.31 17.72 -32.28
N ARG A 344 -17.25 18.40 -31.83
CA ARG A 344 -15.89 17.87 -31.95
C ARG A 344 -15.69 16.65 -31.06
N ALA A 345 -16.30 16.60 -29.88
CA ALA A 345 -16.26 15.42 -29.02
C ALA A 345 -16.81 14.19 -29.76
N GLN A 346 -17.98 14.34 -30.41
CA GLN A 346 -18.60 13.26 -31.17
C GLN A 346 -17.71 12.80 -32.32
N GLU A 347 -17.10 13.72 -33.07
CA GLU A 347 -16.15 13.36 -34.13
C GLU A 347 -14.97 12.53 -33.61
N GLU A 348 -14.37 12.91 -32.48
CA GLU A 348 -13.25 12.17 -31.88
C GLU A 348 -13.68 10.78 -31.38
N PHE A 349 -14.86 10.65 -30.77
CA PHE A 349 -15.40 9.34 -30.40
C PHE A 349 -15.65 8.44 -31.63
N GLN A 350 -16.19 9.01 -32.72
CA GLN A 350 -16.38 8.25 -33.96
C GLN A 350 -15.05 7.80 -34.57
N LYS A 351 -14.00 8.63 -34.51
CA LYS A 351 -12.64 8.21 -34.92
C LYS A 351 -12.15 7.03 -34.08
N ALA A 352 -12.30 7.09 -32.75
CA ALA A 352 -11.93 6.01 -31.84
C ALA A 352 -12.67 4.70 -32.19
N ILE A 353 -14.00 4.76 -32.34
CA ILE A 353 -14.85 3.61 -32.71
C ILE A 353 -14.41 3.02 -34.06
N LYS A 354 -14.18 3.87 -35.07
CA LYS A 354 -13.77 3.44 -36.40
C LYS A 354 -12.44 2.67 -36.35
N LYS A 355 -11.48 3.14 -35.55
CA LYS A 355 -10.18 2.49 -35.36
C LYS A 355 -10.33 1.12 -34.68
N ASP A 356 -11.10 1.05 -33.59
CA ASP A 356 -11.33 -0.23 -32.91
C ASP A 356 -12.11 -1.23 -33.77
N LYS A 357 -13.10 -0.79 -34.57
CA LYS A 357 -13.79 -1.68 -35.53
C LYS A 357 -12.83 -2.27 -36.57
N MET A 358 -11.90 -1.47 -37.10
CA MET A 358 -10.87 -1.99 -38.01
C MET A 358 -9.93 -3.00 -37.34
N ARG A 359 -9.54 -2.75 -36.08
CA ARG A 359 -8.73 -3.68 -35.30
C ARG A 359 -9.48 -4.98 -35.04
N LEU A 360 -10.77 -4.89 -34.71
CA LEU A 360 -11.61 -6.05 -34.43
C LEU A 360 -11.75 -6.97 -35.66
N GLN A 361 -11.87 -6.39 -36.86
CA GLN A 361 -11.91 -7.15 -38.12
C GLN A 361 -10.63 -7.94 -38.39
N LYS A 362 -9.48 -7.45 -37.93
CA LYS A 362 -8.18 -8.09 -38.09
C LYS A 362 -7.85 -9.08 -36.96
N ALA A 363 -8.53 -8.99 -35.83
CA ALA A 363 -8.24 -9.79 -34.65
C ALA A 363 -8.64 -11.26 -34.84
N THR A 364 -7.69 -12.16 -34.68
CA THR A 364 -7.91 -13.61 -34.80
C THR A 364 -7.99 -14.29 -33.44
N LEU A 365 -7.31 -13.74 -32.43
CA LEU A 365 -7.20 -14.32 -31.10
C LEU A 365 -8.29 -13.82 -30.16
N ALA A 366 -8.75 -14.67 -29.25
CA ALA A 366 -9.82 -14.34 -28.30
C ALA A 366 -9.45 -13.19 -27.36
N TRP A 367 -8.20 -13.15 -26.88
CA TRP A 367 -7.73 -12.10 -25.98
C TRP A 367 -7.63 -10.73 -26.68
N GLU A 368 -7.23 -10.70 -27.96
CA GLU A 368 -7.21 -9.47 -28.76
C GLU A 368 -8.62 -8.93 -28.97
N LYS A 369 -9.56 -9.83 -29.34
CA LYS A 369 -10.98 -9.48 -29.48
C LYS A 369 -11.53 -8.93 -28.18
N SER A 370 -11.28 -9.60 -27.06
CA SER A 370 -11.68 -9.11 -25.73
C SER A 370 -11.18 -7.68 -25.47
N TYR A 371 -9.89 -7.43 -25.66
CA TYR A 371 -9.29 -6.12 -25.43
C TYR A 371 -9.94 -5.02 -26.28
N ILE A 372 -10.20 -5.31 -27.56
CA ILE A 372 -10.80 -4.36 -28.50
C ILE A 372 -12.27 -4.11 -28.15
N LEU A 373 -13.04 -5.15 -27.84
CA LEU A 373 -14.43 -5.05 -27.39
C LEU A 373 -14.53 -4.24 -26.09
N PHE A 374 -13.60 -4.44 -25.15
CA PHE A 374 -13.52 -3.63 -23.94
C PHE A 374 -13.25 -2.15 -24.28
N SER A 375 -12.33 -1.86 -25.21
CA SER A 375 -12.06 -0.49 -25.66
C SER A 375 -13.29 0.17 -26.34
N LEU A 376 -14.02 -0.57 -27.19
CA LEU A 376 -15.27 -0.12 -27.79
C LEU A 376 -16.32 0.21 -26.72
N GLY A 377 -16.55 -0.73 -25.79
CA GLY A 377 -17.48 -0.56 -24.68
C GLY A 377 -17.20 0.71 -23.88
N LYS A 378 -15.93 0.94 -23.48
CA LYS A 378 -15.52 2.18 -22.80
C LYS A 378 -15.83 3.43 -23.62
N THR A 379 -15.57 3.38 -24.93
CA THR A 379 -15.80 4.53 -25.82
C THR A 379 -17.28 4.88 -25.92
N TYR A 380 -18.17 3.88 -26.06
CA TYR A 380 -19.62 4.15 -26.07
C TYR A 380 -20.14 4.65 -24.71
N VAL A 381 -19.65 4.10 -23.59
CA VAL A 381 -19.99 4.63 -22.25
C VAL A 381 -19.60 6.09 -22.13
N GLU A 382 -18.39 6.45 -22.56
CA GLU A 382 -17.89 7.84 -22.47
C GLU A 382 -18.51 8.78 -23.51
N MET A 383 -18.99 8.28 -24.64
CA MET A 383 -19.68 9.10 -25.65
C MET A 383 -21.04 9.59 -25.15
N GLY A 384 -21.71 8.84 -24.26
CA GLY A 384 -23.03 9.20 -23.74
C GLY A 384 -24.15 8.94 -24.77
N GLY A 385 -24.41 7.66 -25.03
CA GLY A 385 -25.45 7.18 -25.95
C GLY A 385 -25.17 5.75 -26.43
N ASN A 386 -26.21 5.02 -26.86
CA ASN A 386 -26.13 3.60 -27.24
C ASN A 386 -25.63 2.68 -26.10
N THR A 387 -26.07 2.93 -24.87
CA THR A 387 -25.61 2.22 -23.67
C THR A 387 -25.88 0.71 -23.73
N ALA A 388 -26.94 0.28 -24.43
CA ALA A 388 -27.20 -1.13 -24.71
C ALA A 388 -26.07 -1.79 -25.55
N LEU A 389 -25.58 -1.09 -26.57
CA LEU A 389 -24.47 -1.56 -27.41
C LEU A 389 -23.15 -1.56 -26.62
N ALA A 390 -22.95 -0.56 -25.75
CA ALA A 390 -21.81 -0.53 -24.83
C ALA A 390 -21.80 -1.78 -23.93
N LEU A 391 -22.94 -2.10 -23.31
CA LEU A 391 -23.10 -3.29 -22.46
C LEU A 391 -22.88 -4.59 -23.22
N GLN A 392 -23.37 -4.68 -24.46
CA GLN A 392 -23.12 -5.84 -25.32
C GLN A 392 -21.61 -6.09 -25.49
N TYR A 393 -20.86 -5.07 -25.90
CA TYR A 393 -19.41 -5.19 -26.08
C TYR A 393 -18.67 -5.52 -24.78
N LEU A 394 -19.06 -4.91 -23.65
CA LEU A 394 -18.43 -5.18 -22.35
C LEU A 394 -18.71 -6.61 -21.87
N ARG A 395 -19.92 -7.14 -22.07
CA ARG A 395 -20.27 -8.52 -21.70
C ARG A 395 -19.52 -9.52 -22.55
N GLU A 396 -19.46 -9.31 -23.86
CA GLU A 396 -18.71 -10.16 -24.79
C GLU A 396 -17.20 -10.15 -24.47
N ALA A 397 -16.63 -8.98 -24.17
CA ALA A 397 -15.24 -8.87 -23.71
C ALA A 397 -14.99 -9.70 -22.44
N ARG A 398 -15.90 -9.65 -21.47
CA ARG A 398 -15.79 -10.40 -20.21
C ARG A 398 -15.83 -11.91 -20.43
N GLU A 399 -16.64 -12.39 -21.37
CA GLU A 399 -16.74 -13.82 -21.72
C GLU A 399 -15.46 -14.33 -22.38
N LEU A 400 -14.88 -13.55 -23.29
CA LEU A 400 -13.66 -13.91 -24.03
C LEU A 400 -12.37 -13.80 -23.20
N THR A 401 -12.41 -13.09 -22.09
CA THR A 401 -11.26 -12.92 -21.18
C THR A 401 -11.05 -14.18 -20.34
N SER A 402 -9.81 -14.64 -20.18
CA SER A 402 -9.45 -15.72 -19.24
C SER A 402 -8.88 -15.19 -17.92
N ALA A 403 -8.27 -14.01 -17.92
CA ALA A 403 -7.66 -13.38 -16.75
C ALA A 403 -8.69 -12.82 -15.75
N SER A 404 -8.61 -13.23 -14.48
CA SER A 404 -9.54 -12.79 -13.42
C SER A 404 -9.53 -11.27 -13.22
N ARG A 405 -8.35 -10.66 -13.14
CA ARG A 405 -8.19 -9.22 -12.91
C ARG A 405 -8.82 -8.36 -14.02
N GLU A 406 -8.70 -8.79 -15.26
CA GLU A 406 -9.33 -8.09 -16.39
C GLU A 406 -10.86 -8.23 -16.35
N LYS A 407 -11.39 -9.40 -15.97
CA LYS A 407 -12.84 -9.58 -15.77
C LYS A 407 -13.39 -8.63 -14.71
N ASP A 408 -12.66 -8.41 -13.62
CA ASP A 408 -13.08 -7.49 -12.57
C ASP A 408 -13.06 -6.04 -13.05
N ASN A 409 -12.06 -5.65 -13.84
CA ASN A 409 -12.03 -4.32 -14.45
C ASN A 409 -13.22 -4.12 -15.42
N ILE A 410 -13.49 -5.09 -16.29
CA ILE A 410 -14.64 -5.05 -17.20
C ILE A 410 -15.96 -4.98 -16.41
N LYS A 411 -16.07 -5.70 -15.29
CA LYS A 411 -17.24 -5.65 -14.40
C LYS A 411 -17.50 -4.24 -13.86
N GLN A 412 -16.47 -3.49 -13.47
CA GLN A 412 -16.64 -2.11 -13.03
C GLN A 412 -17.21 -1.21 -14.13
N TRP A 413 -16.78 -1.40 -15.37
CA TRP A 413 -17.32 -0.66 -16.52
C TRP A 413 -18.74 -1.07 -16.87
N ILE A 414 -19.10 -2.35 -16.72
CA ILE A 414 -20.50 -2.81 -16.86
C ILE A 414 -21.38 -2.10 -15.84
N LEU A 415 -20.97 -2.05 -14.57
CA LEU A 415 -21.71 -1.36 -13.51
C LEU A 415 -21.87 0.14 -13.81
N ARG A 416 -20.82 0.80 -14.32
CA ARG A 416 -20.88 2.20 -14.73
C ARG A 416 -21.88 2.41 -15.88
N ALA A 417 -21.87 1.54 -16.89
CA ALA A 417 -22.83 1.60 -18.00
C ALA A 417 -24.28 1.39 -17.53
N GLU A 418 -24.52 0.42 -16.63
CA GLU A 418 -25.85 0.18 -16.05
C GLU A 418 -26.34 1.35 -15.19
N GLN A 419 -25.44 2.05 -14.51
CA GLN A 419 -25.78 3.27 -13.78
C GLN A 419 -26.21 4.41 -14.72
N SER A 420 -25.59 4.54 -15.89
CA SER A 420 -25.99 5.54 -16.89
C SER A 420 -27.40 5.28 -17.42
N ILE A 421 -27.74 4.02 -17.73
CA ILE A 421 -29.11 3.65 -18.17
C ILE A 421 -30.14 4.04 -17.11
N ARG A 422 -29.90 3.68 -15.85
CA ARG A 422 -30.83 4.02 -14.77
C ARG A 422 -31.07 5.53 -14.65
N LYS A 423 -30.05 6.35 -14.89
CA LYS A 423 -30.19 7.81 -14.88
C LYS A 423 -31.00 8.31 -16.07
N GLU A 424 -30.78 7.74 -17.26
CA GLU A 424 -31.55 8.05 -18.48
C GLU A 424 -33.02 7.65 -18.37
N GLU A 425 -33.36 6.59 -17.60
CA GLU A 425 -34.74 6.14 -17.36
C GLU A 425 -35.48 6.94 -16.27
N THR A 426 -34.75 7.65 -15.41
CA THR A 426 -35.33 8.47 -14.31
C THR A 426 -35.46 9.97 -14.64
N LEU A 427 -34.94 10.40 -15.78
CA LEU A 427 -35.08 11.75 -16.35
C LEU A 427 -36.21 11.74 -17.39
#